data_AF-Q6M0N3-F1
#
_entry.id   AF-Q6M0N3-F1
#
_cell.length_a   1.000
_cell.length_b   1.000
_cell.length_c   1.000
_cell.angle_alpha   90.00
_cell.angle_beta   90.00
_cell.angle_gamma   90.00
#
_symmetry.space_group_name_H-M   'P 1'
#
loop_
_entity.id
_entity.type
_entity.pdbx_description
1 polymer ?
#
loop_
_entity_poly.entity_id
_entity_poly.type
_entity_poly.pdbx_seq_one_letter_code
_entity_poly.pdbx_strand_id
1 'polypeptide(L)'
;MIKMLQLPFNKKGQVSFDFIIAMLFLLLIFAFMGQNVLNMAKSFRDSETAEHAHAILDSFENYAIMAYSKDVTVNATFEPIGNLNYTIMLSNKSISVNSSTNIIFQPETDANGDYVSIKCNNVDNSVNTIPLNAVRISFGDFTVSKDEMEVNIR
;
A
#
# COMPACT_ATOMS: atom_id res chain seq x y z
N MET A 1 -36.06 75.28 -8.87
CA MET A 1 -34.76 74.58 -8.82
C MET A 1 -35.00 73.16 -8.27
N ILE A 2 -35.24 72.19 -9.17
CA ILE A 2 -35.54 70.81 -8.76
C ILE A 2 -34.23 70.14 -8.37
N LYS A 3 -34.04 69.90 -7.06
CA LYS A 3 -32.97 69.05 -6.53
C LYS A 3 -33.32 67.60 -6.87
N MET A 4 -32.55 67.02 -7.78
CA MET A 4 -32.61 65.62 -8.16
C MET A 4 -32.27 64.75 -6.94
N LEU A 5 -33.26 63.97 -6.49
CA LEU A 5 -33.14 63.04 -5.38
C LEU A 5 -32.30 61.84 -5.86
N GLN A 6 -31.00 61.83 -5.58
CA GLN A 6 -30.17 60.64 -5.80
C GLN A 6 -30.57 59.57 -4.78
N LEU A 7 -31.42 58.66 -5.24
CA LEU A 7 -31.92 57.51 -4.47
C LEU A 7 -30.74 56.66 -3.95
N PRO A 8 -30.63 56.41 -2.63
CA PRO A 8 -29.54 55.61 -2.04
C PRO A 8 -29.65 54.09 -2.34
N PHE A 9 -30.48 53.69 -3.31
CA PHE A 9 -30.77 52.29 -3.61
C PHE A 9 -29.59 51.53 -4.23
N ASN A 10 -28.65 52.21 -4.90
CA ASN A 10 -27.48 51.54 -5.51
C ASN A 10 -26.52 50.93 -4.48
N LYS A 11 -26.41 51.50 -3.27
CA LYS A 11 -25.47 51.00 -2.25
C LYS A 11 -25.93 49.68 -1.64
N LYS A 12 -27.24 49.44 -1.50
CA LYS A 12 -27.76 48.20 -0.90
C LYS A 12 -27.63 47.00 -1.84
N GLY A 13 -27.92 47.18 -3.14
CA GLY A 13 -27.75 46.12 -4.14
C GLY A 13 -26.30 45.67 -4.31
N GLN A 14 -25.37 46.62 -4.27
CA GLN A 14 -23.93 46.33 -4.30
C GLN A 14 -23.48 45.50 -3.09
N VAL A 15 -23.91 45.88 -1.87
CA VAL A 15 -23.58 45.13 -0.65
C VAL A 15 -24.10 43.68 -0.69
N SER A 16 -25.32 43.45 -1.19
CA SER A 16 -25.87 42.09 -1.33
C SER A 16 -25.10 41.26 -2.37
N PHE A 17 -24.70 41.87 -3.48
CA PHE A 17 -23.92 41.20 -4.52
C PHE A 17 -22.50 40.84 -4.03
N ASP A 18 -21.82 41.77 -3.36
CA ASP A 18 -20.51 41.55 -2.75
C ASP A 18 -20.56 40.40 -1.73
N PHE A 19 -21.64 40.32 -0.94
CA PHE A 19 -21.87 39.22 0.00
C PHE A 19 -22.00 37.86 -0.70
N ILE A 20 -22.76 37.78 -1.80
CA ILE A 20 -22.91 36.54 -2.58
C ILE A 20 -21.56 36.11 -3.16
N ILE A 21 -20.79 37.05 -3.74
CA ILE A 21 -19.46 36.75 -4.27
C ILE A 21 -18.53 36.24 -3.16
N ALA A 22 -18.52 36.91 -2.00
CA ALA A 22 -17.71 36.48 -0.86
C ALA A 22 -18.08 35.08 -0.38
N MET A 23 -19.37 34.74 -0.36
CA MET A 23 -19.86 33.41 -0.01
C MET A 23 -19.42 32.35 -1.03
N LEU A 24 -19.52 32.64 -2.34
CA LEU A 24 -19.03 31.74 -3.40
C LEU A 24 -17.52 31.54 -3.32
N PHE A 25 -16.77 32.59 -3.03
CA PHE A 25 -15.32 32.51 -2.85
C PHE A 25 -14.94 31.67 -1.63
N LEU A 26 -15.65 31.83 -0.51
CA LEU A 26 -15.48 31.02 0.69
C LEU A 26 -15.76 29.53 0.40
N LEU A 27 -16.85 29.21 -0.31
CA LEU A 27 -17.17 27.83 -0.71
C LEU A 27 -16.08 27.22 -1.60
N LEU A 28 -15.54 28.01 -2.53
CA LEU A 28 -14.45 27.57 -3.40
C LEU A 28 -13.18 27.25 -2.60
N ILE A 29 -12.79 28.11 -1.64
CA ILE A 29 -11.65 27.85 -0.76
C ILE A 29 -11.87 26.57 0.04
N PHE A 30 -13.06 26.39 0.62
CA PHE A 30 -13.39 25.17 1.37
C PHE A 30 -13.31 23.92 0.50
N ALA A 31 -13.77 23.98 -0.76
CA ALA A 31 -13.65 22.87 -1.70
C ALA A 31 -12.17 22.52 -1.99
N PHE A 32 -11.32 23.53 -2.22
CA PHE A 32 -9.88 23.33 -2.42
C PHE A 32 -9.19 22.75 -1.18
N MET A 33 -9.48 23.30 0.00
CA MET A 33 -8.95 22.78 1.27
C MET A 33 -9.40 21.34 1.52
N GLY A 34 -10.68 21.04 1.28
CA GLY A 34 -11.24 19.70 1.39
C GLY A 34 -10.52 18.70 0.49
N GLN A 35 -10.28 19.07 -0.78
CA GLN A 35 -9.54 18.22 -1.71
C GLN A 35 -8.10 17.98 -1.25
N ASN A 36 -7.42 19.01 -0.73
CA ASN A 36 -6.07 18.87 -0.21
C ASN A 36 -6.01 17.93 1.01
N VAL A 37 -6.96 18.03 1.93
CA VAL A 37 -7.06 17.13 3.08
C VAL A 37 -7.32 15.68 2.64
N LEU A 38 -8.22 15.46 1.67
CA LEU A 38 -8.48 14.13 1.11
C LEU A 38 -7.24 13.54 0.41
N ASN A 39 -6.53 14.35 -0.37
CA ASN A 39 -5.29 13.94 -1.03
C ASN A 39 -4.21 13.60 -0.01
N MET A 40 -4.09 14.38 1.06
CA MET A 40 -3.14 14.14 2.15
C MET A 40 -3.48 12.85 2.92
N ALA A 41 -4.75 12.64 3.26
CA ALA A 41 -5.21 11.42 3.91
C ALA A 41 -4.93 10.18 3.05
N LYS A 42 -5.14 10.28 1.73
CA LYS A 42 -4.78 9.23 0.78
C LYS A 42 -3.27 8.97 0.78
N SER A 43 -2.45 10.02 0.71
CA SER A 43 -0.99 9.90 0.74
C SER A 43 -0.47 9.25 2.02
N PHE A 44 -1.06 9.57 3.18
CA PHE A 44 -0.68 8.91 4.44
C PHE A 44 -1.02 7.42 4.43
N ARG A 45 -2.21 7.05 3.96
CA ARG A 45 -2.62 5.64 3.85
C ARG A 45 -1.74 4.85 2.88
N ASP A 46 -1.40 5.46 1.74
CA ASP A 46 -0.54 4.83 0.75
C ASP A 46 0.90 4.68 1.31
N SER A 47 1.40 5.66 2.06
CA SER A 47 2.68 5.60 2.77
C SER A 47 2.70 4.51 3.85
N GLU A 48 1.65 4.42 4.67
CA GLU A 48 1.52 3.40 5.70
C GLU A 48 1.49 1.99 5.07
N THR A 49 0.75 1.82 3.97
CA THR A 49 0.70 0.54 3.24
C THR A 49 2.08 0.16 2.69
N ALA A 50 2.86 1.14 2.21
CA ALA A 50 4.23 0.93 1.75
C ALA A 50 5.17 0.48 2.87
N GLU A 51 5.13 1.15 4.03
CA GLU A 51 5.93 0.79 5.19
C GLU A 51 5.63 -0.64 5.67
N HIS A 52 4.35 -1.00 5.76
CA HIS A 52 3.92 -2.35 6.10
C HIS A 52 4.39 -3.40 5.09
N ALA A 53 4.29 -3.11 3.79
CA ALA A 53 4.76 -4.00 2.73
C ALA A 53 6.28 -4.24 2.81
N HIS A 54 7.07 -3.18 3.05
CA HIS A 54 8.50 -3.30 3.27
C HIS A 54 8.83 -4.11 4.53
N ALA A 55 8.15 -3.88 5.65
CA ALA A 55 8.37 -4.64 6.88
C ALA A 55 8.06 -6.14 6.73
N ILE A 56 6.99 -6.49 6.01
CA ILE A 56 6.65 -7.89 5.67
C ILE A 56 7.75 -8.50 4.81
N LEU A 57 8.21 -7.78 3.78
CA LEU A 57 9.23 -8.25 2.84
C LEU A 57 10.58 -8.49 3.55
N ASP A 58 11.00 -7.56 4.39
CA ASP A 58 12.22 -7.68 5.20
C ASP A 58 12.13 -8.86 6.18
N SER A 59 10.96 -9.05 6.81
CA SER A 59 10.74 -10.20 7.69
C SER A 59 10.79 -11.52 6.92
N PHE A 60 10.15 -11.58 5.75
CA PHE A 60 10.15 -12.74 4.87
C PHE A 60 11.56 -13.12 4.43
N GLU A 61 12.36 -12.13 4.01
CA GLU A 61 13.76 -12.33 3.65
C GLU A 61 14.59 -12.81 4.84
N ASN A 62 14.45 -12.18 6.00
CA ASN A 62 15.20 -12.57 7.20
C ASN A 62 14.90 -14.02 7.61
N TYR A 63 13.65 -14.49 7.49
CA TYR A 63 13.31 -15.90 7.73
C TYR A 63 13.93 -16.83 6.69
N ALA A 64 13.96 -16.43 5.41
CA ALA A 64 14.61 -17.21 4.36
C ALA A 64 16.12 -17.30 4.57
N ILE A 65 16.79 -16.18 4.85
CA ILE A 65 18.22 -16.12 5.17
C ILE A 65 18.51 -16.96 6.42
N MET A 66 17.69 -16.86 7.46
CA MET A 66 17.88 -17.65 8.67
C MET A 66 17.76 -19.15 8.41
N ALA A 67 16.76 -19.57 7.63
CA ALA A 67 16.56 -20.97 7.26
C ALA A 67 17.76 -21.50 6.46
N TYR A 68 18.22 -20.73 5.49
CA TYR A 68 19.37 -21.05 4.64
C TYR A 68 20.69 -21.09 5.42
N SER A 69 21.03 -19.99 6.11
CA SER A 69 22.33 -19.81 6.77
C SER A 69 22.55 -20.75 7.94
N LYS A 70 21.48 -21.18 8.62
CA LYS A 70 21.58 -22.09 9.77
C LYS A 70 21.24 -23.53 9.43
N ASP A 71 20.85 -23.82 8.19
CA ASP A 71 20.35 -25.12 7.75
C ASP A 71 19.24 -25.65 8.67
N VAL A 72 18.22 -24.82 8.94
CA VAL A 72 17.09 -25.16 9.80
C VAL A 72 15.76 -24.82 9.15
N THR A 73 14.74 -25.64 9.41
CA THR A 73 13.38 -25.31 9.04
C THR A 73 12.82 -24.22 9.98
N VAL A 74 12.40 -23.10 9.41
CA VAL A 74 11.77 -21.99 10.13
C VAL A 74 10.28 -22.00 9.84
N ASN A 75 9.45 -21.95 10.88
CA ASN A 75 8.01 -21.78 10.75
C ASN A 75 7.64 -20.38 11.26
N ALA A 76 7.10 -19.55 10.39
CA ALA A 76 6.71 -18.19 10.72
C ALA A 76 5.23 -17.96 10.39
N THR A 77 4.55 -17.23 11.25
CA THR A 77 3.14 -16.89 11.09
C THR A 77 3.01 -15.48 10.54
N PHE A 78 2.31 -15.35 9.41
CA PHE A 78 1.99 -14.09 8.75
C PHE A 78 0.50 -13.81 8.92
N GLU A 79 0.15 -12.60 9.34
CA GLU A 79 -1.23 -12.20 9.60
C GLU A 79 -1.59 -10.98 8.77
N PRO A 80 -2.88 -10.78 8.42
CA PRO A 80 -3.33 -9.55 7.79
C PRO A 80 -3.13 -8.35 8.71
N ILE A 81 -2.94 -7.16 8.13
CA ILE A 81 -2.70 -5.92 8.89
C ILE A 81 -4.04 -5.17 9.02
N GLY A 82 -4.70 -5.33 10.16
CA GLY A 82 -6.05 -4.81 10.36
C GLY A 82 -7.03 -5.46 9.39
N ASN A 83 -7.57 -4.67 8.46
CA ASN A 83 -8.49 -5.14 7.41
C ASN A 83 -7.78 -5.35 6.05
N LEU A 84 -6.45 -5.19 6.00
CA LEU A 84 -5.67 -5.31 4.77
C LEU A 84 -5.11 -6.73 4.64
N ASN A 85 -5.65 -7.46 3.66
CA ASN A 85 -5.10 -8.72 3.19
C ASN A 85 -3.99 -8.43 2.17
N TYR A 86 -3.00 -9.32 2.09
CA TYR A 86 -1.93 -9.21 1.10
C TYR A 86 -1.60 -10.57 0.50
N THR A 87 -0.93 -10.52 -0.63
CA THR A 87 -0.45 -11.69 -1.36
C THR A 87 1.06 -11.62 -1.46
N ILE A 88 1.73 -12.70 -1.05
CA ILE A 88 3.17 -12.90 -1.23
C ILE A 88 3.35 -13.70 -2.52
N MET A 89 3.96 -13.10 -3.53
CA MET A 89 4.24 -13.75 -4.81
C MET A 89 5.74 -14.03 -4.92
N LEU A 90 6.06 -15.26 -5.29
CA LEU A 90 7.42 -15.75 -5.53
C LEU A 90 7.41 -16.67 -6.76
N SER A 91 8.60 -16.90 -7.34
CA SER A 91 8.87 -17.74 -8.52
C SER A 91 7.66 -18.44 -9.16
N ASN A 92 7.14 -19.48 -8.53
CA ASN A 92 6.02 -20.31 -9.02
C ASN A 92 4.89 -20.47 -8.00
N LYS A 93 4.81 -19.56 -7.03
CA LYS A 93 3.85 -19.64 -5.93
C LYS A 93 3.28 -18.27 -5.59
N SER A 94 2.03 -18.28 -5.14
CA SER A 94 1.34 -17.14 -4.58
C SER A 94 0.71 -17.56 -3.26
N ILE A 95 0.94 -16.80 -2.20
CA ILE A 95 0.43 -17.07 -0.85
C ILE A 95 -0.49 -15.93 -0.48
N SER A 96 -1.78 -16.22 -0.37
CA SER A 96 -2.77 -15.23 0.05
C SER A 96 -2.89 -15.23 1.58
N VAL A 97 -2.53 -14.10 2.19
CA VAL A 97 -2.63 -13.88 3.64
C VAL A 97 -3.89 -13.07 3.93
N ASN A 98 -5.00 -13.78 4.09
CA ASN A 98 -6.31 -13.25 4.49
C ASN A 98 -6.69 -13.56 5.95
N SER A 99 -5.86 -14.36 6.61
CA SER A 99 -5.97 -14.84 7.98
C SER A 99 -4.58 -15.29 8.43
N SER A 100 -4.46 -15.68 9.71
CA SER A 100 -3.19 -16.19 10.26
C SER A 100 -2.68 -17.39 9.44
N THR A 101 -1.57 -17.17 8.72
CA THR A 101 -1.04 -18.05 7.69
C THR A 101 0.37 -18.50 8.07
N ASN A 102 0.53 -19.80 8.35
CA ASN A 102 1.84 -20.37 8.68
C ASN A 102 2.62 -20.68 7.41
N ILE A 103 3.80 -20.09 7.29
CA ILE A 103 4.74 -20.27 6.18
C ILE A 103 5.99 -20.97 6.72
N ILE A 104 6.32 -22.09 6.08
CA ILE A 104 7.48 -22.91 6.41
C ILE A 104 8.57 -22.61 5.38
N PHE A 105 9.72 -22.19 5.89
CA PHE A 105 10.95 -21.95 5.15
C PHE A 105 11.87 -23.13 5.43
N GLN A 106 12.14 -23.94 4.41
CA GLN A 106 12.95 -25.15 4.54
C GLN A 106 14.12 -25.09 3.55
N PRO A 107 15.38 -25.11 4.01
CA PRO A 107 16.52 -25.23 3.11
C PRO A 107 16.47 -26.59 2.38
N GLU A 108 16.69 -26.56 1.08
CA GLU A 108 16.75 -27.74 0.22
C GLU A 108 17.87 -27.54 -0.82
N THR A 109 18.44 -28.64 -1.30
CA THR A 109 19.47 -28.64 -2.36
C THR A 109 18.98 -29.47 -3.53
N ASP A 110 19.05 -28.93 -4.74
CA ASP A 110 18.83 -29.68 -5.96
C ASP A 110 20.04 -29.62 -6.91
N ALA A 111 19.87 -30.12 -8.14
CA ALA A 111 20.93 -30.09 -9.15
C ALA A 111 21.37 -28.68 -9.57
N ASN A 112 20.57 -27.64 -9.28
CA ASN A 112 20.85 -26.24 -9.61
C ASN A 112 21.43 -25.44 -8.43
N GLY A 113 21.57 -26.06 -7.25
CA GLY A 113 22.16 -25.48 -6.05
C GLY A 113 21.23 -25.46 -4.84
N ASP A 114 21.64 -24.69 -3.83
CA ASP A 114 20.89 -24.54 -2.58
C ASP A 114 19.79 -23.47 -2.73
N TYR A 115 18.62 -23.74 -2.15
CA TYR A 115 17.49 -22.82 -2.13
C TYR A 115 16.63 -23.00 -0.87
N VAL A 116 15.76 -22.04 -0.60
CA VAL A 116 14.75 -22.14 0.46
C VAL A 116 13.41 -22.50 -0.16
N SER A 117 12.92 -23.70 0.13
CA SER A 117 11.56 -24.12 -0.22
C SER A 117 10.56 -23.45 0.73
N ILE A 118 9.58 -22.78 0.15
CA ILE A 118 8.45 -22.16 0.85
C ILE A 118 7.24 -23.08 0.78
N LYS A 119 6.72 -23.50 1.92
CA LYS A 119 5.54 -24.38 2.04
C LYS A 119 4.51 -23.71 2.93
N CYS A 120 3.25 -23.72 2.50
CA CYS A 120 2.12 -23.24 3.28
C CYS A 120 0.85 -23.98 2.84
N ASN A 121 -0.15 -24.07 3.72
CA ASN A 121 -1.44 -24.70 3.41
C ASN A 121 -2.24 -23.90 2.37
N ASN A 122 -1.98 -22.60 2.22
CA ASN A 122 -2.70 -21.69 1.32
C ASN A 122 -1.82 -21.19 0.16
N VAL A 123 -1.00 -22.08 -0.40
CA VAL A 123 -0.18 -21.80 -1.59
C VAL A 123 -1.00 -22.10 -2.83
N ASP A 124 -1.16 -21.11 -3.70
CA ASP A 124 -1.56 -21.32 -5.08
C ASP A 124 -0.32 -21.45 -5.96
N ASN A 125 -0.18 -22.59 -6.63
CA ASN A 125 0.89 -22.83 -7.59
C ASN A 125 0.54 -22.09 -8.88
N SER A 126 0.89 -20.82 -8.93
CA SER A 126 0.74 -19.95 -10.08
C SER A 126 2.06 -19.86 -10.83
N VAL A 127 2.02 -19.95 -12.16
CA VAL A 127 3.21 -19.67 -12.98
C VAL A 127 3.43 -18.17 -12.96
N ASN A 128 4.07 -17.67 -11.91
CA ASN A 128 4.53 -16.30 -11.87
C ASN A 128 5.81 -16.20 -12.72
N THR A 129 6.01 -15.09 -13.41
CA THR A 129 7.25 -14.81 -14.15
C THR A 129 8.28 -14.11 -13.24
N ILE A 130 8.20 -14.37 -11.93
CA ILE A 130 9.06 -13.75 -10.92
C ILE A 130 10.36 -14.56 -10.84
N PRO A 131 11.54 -13.92 -10.84
CA PRO A 131 12.82 -14.62 -10.65
C PRO A 131 12.90 -15.41 -9.33
N LEU A 132 13.76 -16.44 -9.26
CA LEU A 132 13.97 -17.27 -8.07
C LEU A 132 14.48 -16.50 -6.84
N ASN A 133 15.12 -15.36 -7.07
CA ASN A 133 15.67 -14.48 -6.05
C ASN A 133 14.80 -13.23 -5.84
N ALA A 134 13.52 -13.29 -6.22
CA ALA A 134 12.62 -12.15 -6.13
C ALA A 134 11.33 -12.50 -5.40
N VAL A 135 10.86 -11.58 -4.57
CA VAL A 135 9.58 -11.66 -3.86
C VAL A 135 8.83 -10.36 -4.04
N ARG A 136 7.51 -10.48 -4.23
CA ARG A 136 6.59 -9.34 -4.34
C ARG A 136 5.50 -9.45 -3.30
N ILE A 137 5.22 -8.34 -2.61
CA ILE A 137 4.10 -8.20 -1.69
C ILE A 137 3.07 -7.30 -2.35
N SER A 138 1.85 -7.81 -2.52
CA SER A 138 0.74 -7.07 -3.11
C SER A 138 -0.37 -6.86 -2.09
N PHE A 139 -0.77 -5.59 -1.93
CA PHE A 139 -1.96 -5.13 -1.22
C PHE A 139 -3.00 -4.66 -2.26
N GLY A 140 -3.54 -5.59 -3.03
CA GLY A 140 -4.42 -5.26 -4.17
C GLY A 140 -3.66 -4.49 -5.25
N ASP A 141 -4.04 -3.23 -5.48
CA ASP A 141 -3.42 -2.38 -6.52
C ASP A 141 -2.02 -1.86 -6.14
N PHE A 142 -1.64 -1.95 -4.87
CA PHE A 142 -0.31 -1.55 -4.39
C PHE A 142 0.62 -2.77 -4.35
N THR A 143 1.85 -2.63 -4.85
CA THR A 143 2.83 -3.72 -4.88
C THR A 143 4.23 -3.21 -4.56
N VAL A 144 4.95 -3.94 -3.72
CA VAL A 144 6.38 -3.76 -3.44
C VAL A 144 7.11 -5.01 -3.89
N SER A 145 8.22 -4.85 -4.59
CA SER A 145 9.09 -5.95 -5.02
C SER A 145 10.50 -5.77 -4.47
N LYS A 146 11.15 -6.90 -4.18
CA LYS A 146 12.59 -7.00 -4.03
C LYS A 146 13.07 -8.03 -5.04
N ASP A 147 13.84 -7.57 -6.02
CA ASP A 147 14.28 -8.38 -7.16
C ASP A 147 15.67 -9.03 -6.95
N GLU A 148 16.29 -8.77 -5.79
CA GLU A 148 17.61 -9.28 -5.39
C GLU A 148 17.59 -9.68 -3.91
N MET A 149 16.99 -10.82 -3.61
CA MET A 149 17.15 -11.47 -2.31
C MET A 149 18.51 -12.15 -2.21
N GLU A 150 19.06 -12.21 -1.00
CA GLU A 150 20.36 -12.86 -0.76
C GLU A 150 20.31 -14.39 -0.97
N VAL A 151 19.12 -14.99 -0.96
CA VAL A 151 18.90 -16.43 -1.11
C VAL A 151 17.89 -16.72 -2.21
N ASN A 152 18.09 -17.84 -2.90
CA ASN A 152 17.11 -18.35 -3.87
C ASN A 152 15.92 -18.98 -3.14
N ILE A 153 14.72 -18.75 -3.65
CA ILE A 153 13.45 -19.15 -3.01
C ILE A 153 12.55 -19.85 -4.02
N ARG A 154 11.90 -20.94 -3.58
CA ARG A 154 11.01 -21.76 -4.42
C ARG A 154 9.72 -22.18 -3.75
#